data_AF-A0AAD9P2S9-F1
#
_entry.id   AF-A0AAD9P2S9-F1
#
_cell.length_a   1.000
_cell.length_b   1.000
_cell.length_c   1.000
_cell.angle_alpha   90.00
_cell.angle_beta   90.00
_cell.angle_gamma   90.00
#
_symmetry.space_group_name_H-M   'P 1'
#
loop_
_entity.id
_entity.type
_entity.pdbx_description
1 polymer ?
#
loop_
_entity_poly.entity_id
_entity_poly.type
_entity_poly.pdbx_seq_one_letter_code
_entity_poly.pdbx_strand_id
1 'polypeptide(L)' 'MRRLKSIQGRLIKQSLGLSKRSHSTVLLRALNIEKVEDIVNRHVLSLHNKVLQVESPARQLMQHLLSRLIFMV' A
#
# COMPACT_ATOMS: atom_id res chain seq x y z
N MET A 1 -3.41 7.06 -2.38
CA MET A 1 -4.10 5.99 -1.63
C MET A 1 -5.64 6.06 -1.61
N ARG A 2 -6.29 7.20 -1.33
CA ARG A 2 -7.77 7.26 -1.17
C ARG A 2 -8.58 6.71 -2.37
N ARG A 3 -8.17 7.04 -3.60
CA ARG A 3 -8.82 6.55 -4.83
C ARG A 3 -8.70 5.04 -5.01
N LEU A 4 -7.55 4.46 -4.68
CA LEU A 4 -7.32 3.02 -4.83
C LEU A 4 -8.20 2.21 -3.86
N LYS A 5 -8.32 2.68 -2.61
CA LYS A 5 -9.25 2.12 -1.61
C LYS A 5 -10.72 2.20 -2.07
N SER A 6 -11.13 3.32 -2.66
CA SER A 6 -12.51 3.49 -3.12
C SER A 6 -12.80 2.64 -4.36
N ILE A 7 -11.83 2.44 -5.25
CA ILE A 7 -11.93 1.52 -6.39
C ILE A 7 -12.05 0.08 -5.90
N GLN A 8 -11.17 -0.38 -5.00
CA GLN A 8 -11.26 -1.72 -4.40
C GLN A 8 -12.65 -1.97 -3.81
N GLY A 9 -13.14 -1.02 -3.00
CA GLY A 9 -14.47 -1.12 -2.41
C GLY A 9 -15.60 -1.11 -3.43
N ARG A 10 -15.47 -0.36 -4.54
CA ARG A 10 -16.46 -0.32 -5.61
C ARG A 10 -16.50 -1.64 -6.38
N LEU A 11 -15.35 -2.19 -6.73
CA LEU A 11 -15.24 -3.45 -7.47
C LEU A 11 -15.88 -4.59 -6.68
N ILE A 12 -15.55 -4.72 -5.39
CA ILE A 12 -16.13 -5.78 -4.55
C ILE A 12 -17.65 -5.62 -4.43
N LYS A 13 -18.15 -4.40 -4.22
CA LYS A 13 -19.59 -4.16 -4.17
C LYS A 13 -20.28 -4.50 -5.49
N GLN A 14 -19.68 -4.11 -6.61
CA GLN A 14 -20.20 -4.40 -7.94
C GLN A 14 -20.24 -5.90 -8.21
N SER A 15 -19.19 -6.64 -7.84
CA SER A 15 -19.14 -8.10 -7.98
C SER A 15 -20.19 -8.83 -7.12
N LEU A 16 -20.61 -8.23 -6.00
CA LEU A 16 -21.58 -8.81 -5.07
C LEU A 16 -23.00 -8.26 -5.23
N GLY A 17 -23.25 -7.35 -6.19
CA GLY A 17 -24.54 -6.68 -6.35
C GLY A 17 -24.93 -5.75 -5.20
N LEU A 18 -23.97 -5.29 -4.39
CA LEU A 18 -24.20 -4.46 -3.21
C LEU A 18 -24.27 -2.96 -3.55
N SER A 19 -25.10 -2.23 -2.80
CA SER A 19 -25.24 -0.79 -2.96
C SER A 19 -23.97 -0.03 -2.59
N LYS A 20 -23.82 1.18 -3.15
CA LYS A 20 -22.66 2.07 -2.88
C LYS A 20 -22.50 2.42 -1.40
N ARG A 21 -23.58 2.36 -0.60
CA ARG A 21 -23.60 2.74 0.83
C ARG A 21 -23.05 1.68 1.77
N SER A 22 -22.86 0.43 1.33
CA SER A 22 -22.27 -0.61 2.18
C SER A 22 -20.83 -0.26 2.60
N HIS A 23 -20.41 -0.58 3.82
CA HIS A 23 -19.03 -0.31 4.26
C HIS A 23 -18.06 -1.34 3.67
N SER A 24 -17.22 -0.91 2.71
CA SER A 24 -16.27 -1.81 2.04
C SER A 24 -15.23 -2.43 2.97
N THR A 25 -14.90 -1.77 4.08
CA THR A 25 -13.98 -2.28 5.11
C THR A 25 -14.52 -3.52 5.81
N VAL A 26 -15.83 -3.59 6.06
CA VAL A 26 -16.49 -4.75 6.65
C VAL A 26 -16.53 -5.89 5.63
N LEU A 27 -16.85 -5.59 4.37
CA LEU A 27 -16.86 -6.57 3.29
C LEU A 27 -15.48 -7.21 3.07
N LEU A 28 -14.42 -6.39 3.05
CA LEU A 28 -13.05 -6.88 2.92
C LEU A 28 -12.71 -7.87 4.04
N ARG A 29 -13.06 -7.55 5.29
CA ARG A 29 -12.84 -8.45 6.43
C ARG A 29 -13.65 -9.73 6.33
N ALA A 30 -14.94 -9.63 5.97
CA ALA A 30 -15.83 -10.78 5.86
C ALA A 30 -15.37 -11.77 4.77
N LEU A 31 -14.80 -11.25 3.67
CA LEU A 31 -14.31 -12.06 2.56
C LEU A 31 -12.84 -12.47 2.72
N ASN A 32 -12.21 -12.13 3.84
CA ASN A 32 -10.79 -12.32 4.07
C ASN A 32 -9.90 -11.74 2.94
N ILE A 33 -10.32 -10.60 2.38
CA ILE A 33 -9.59 -9.87 1.34
C ILE A 33 -8.76 -8.78 2.00
N GLU A 34 -7.47 -8.78 1.71
CA GLU A 34 -6.54 -7.78 2.22
C GLU A 34 -6.79 -6.39 1.61
N LYS A 35 -6.55 -5.32 2.39
CA LYS A 35 -6.67 -3.96 1.85
C LYS A 35 -5.53 -3.69 0.87
N VAL A 36 -5.84 -3.01 -0.21
CA VAL A 36 -4.84 -2.65 -1.24
C VAL A 36 -3.70 -1.80 -0.69
N GLU A 37 -3.95 -0.99 0.34
CA GLU A 37 -2.92 -0.21 1.02
C GLU A 37 -1.88 -1.08 1.70
N ASP A 38 -2.31 -2.15 2.38
CA ASP A 38 -1.42 -3.05 3.12
C ASP A 38 -0.52 -3.82 2.14
N ILE A 39 -1.09 -4.29 1.02
CA ILE A 39 -0.35 -4.95 -0.06
C ILE A 39 0.72 -4.02 -0.65
N VAL A 40 0.34 -2.80 -1.02
CA VAL A 40 1.27 -1.82 -1.59
C VAL A 40 2.37 -1.47 -0.60
N ASN A 41 2.04 -1.25 0.67
CA ASN A 41 3.03 -0.96 1.71
C ASN A 41 4.05 -2.09 1.85
N ARG A 42 3.60 -3.35 1.91
CA ARG A 42 4.52 -4.50 1.95
C ARG A 42 5.41 -4.57 0.71
N HIS A 43 4.87 -4.32 -0.47
CA HIS A 43 5.65 -4.34 -1.71
C HIS A 43 6.67 -3.21 -1.75
N VAL A 44 6.29 -2.01 -1.32
CA VAL A 44 7.19 -0.86 -1.21
C VAL A 44 8.32 -1.17 -0.23
N LEU A 45 8.01 -1.71 0.95
CA LEU A 45 9.02 -2.09 1.93
C LEU A 45 9.95 -3.20 1.41
N SER A 46 9.40 -4.20 0.73
CA SER A 46 10.17 -5.27 0.10
C SER A 46 11.13 -4.72 -0.97
N LEU A 47 10.63 -3.82 -1.83
CA LEU A 47 11.45 -3.14 -2.83
C LEU A 47 12.56 -2.31 -2.19
N HIS A 48 12.23 -1.52 -1.15
CA HIS A 48 13.21 -0.73 -0.44
C HIS A 48 14.33 -1.60 0.14
N ASN A 49 13.97 -2.70 0.79
CA ASN A 49 14.93 -3.64 1.35
C ASN A 49 15.86 -4.21 0.26
N LYS A 50 15.29 -4.64 -0.87
CA LYS A 50 16.08 -5.16 -2.00
C LYS A 50 17.04 -4.12 -2.57
N VAL A 51 16.58 -2.89 -2.76
CA VAL A 51 17.43 -1.81 -3.27
C VAL A 51 18.57 -1.49 -2.30
N LEU A 52 18.32 -1.54 -0.98
CA LEU A 52 19.37 -1.31 0.02
C LEU A 52 20.42 -2.42 0.07
N GLN A 53 20.06 -3.65 -0.33
CA GLN A 53 20.99 -4.79 -0.36
C GLN A 53 21.90 -4.77 -1.59
N VAL A 54 21.51 -4.10 -2.67
CA VAL A 54 22.28 -4.05 -3.93
C VAL A 54 23.15 -2.80 -3.98
N GLU A 55 24.43 -2.97 -4.30
CA GLU A 55 25.34 -1.85 -4.56
C GLU A 55 24.88 -1.09 -5.81
N SER A 56 24.17 0.01 -5.62
CA SER A 56 23.62 0.81 -6.70
C SER A 56 23.58 2.30 -6.33
N PRO A 57 23.57 3.21 -7.32
CA PRO A 57 23.32 4.63 -7.07
C PRO A 57 21.97 4.87 -6.35
N ALA A 58 20.98 4.02 -6.60
CA ALA A 58 19.68 4.06 -5.93
C ALA A 58 19.80 3.80 -4.42
N ARG A 59 20.69 2.89 -3.98
CA ARG A 59 21.00 2.66 -2.56
C ARG A 59 21.53 3.93 -1.90
N GLN A 60 22.50 4.61 -2.53
CA GLN A 60 23.08 5.84 -2.00
C GLN A 60 22.05 6.95 -1.88
N LEU A 61 21.20 7.12 -2.91
CA LEU A 61 20.10 8.09 -2.87
C LEU A 61 19.12 7.78 -1.74
N MET A 62 18.71 6.53 -1.57
CA MET A 62 17.78 6.14 -0.51
C MET A 62 18.39 6.29 0.89
N GLN A 63 19.67 5.97 1.08
CA GLN A 63 20.38 6.25 2.33
C GLN A 63 20.44 7.75 2.64
N HIS A 64 20.68 8.59 1.64
CA HIS A 64 20.66 10.04 1.80
C HIS A 64 19.26 10.59 2.16
N LEU A 65 18.21 10.09 1.52
CA LEU A 65 16.83 10.48 1.85
C LEU A 65 16.41 10.02 3.25
N LEU A 66 16.81 8.81 3.65
CA LEU A 66 16.56 8.27 4.99
C LEU A 66 17.32 9.05 6.07
N SER A 67 18.60 9.36 5.84
CA SER A 67 19.38 10.15 6.80
C SER A 67 18.79 11.54 6.97
N ARG A 68 18.37 12.19 5.88
CA ARG A 68 17.67 13.48 5.96
C ARG A 68 16.38 13.40 6.76
N LEU A 69 15.59 12.32 6.62
CA LEU A 69 14.38 12.14 7.41
C LEU A 69 14.69 12.01 8.92
N ILE A 70 15.77 11.31 9.28
CA ILE A 70 16.14 11.04 10.68
C ILE A 70 16.78 12.26 11.35
N PHE A 71 17.66 12.98 10.66
CA PHE A 71 18.40 14.12 11.23
C PHE A 71 17.65 15.45 11.14
N MET A 72 16.52 15.51 10.44
CA MET A 72 15.69 16.71 10.28
C MET A 72 14.39 16.63 11.13
N VAL A 73 14.38 15.77 12.14
CA VAL A 73 13.43 15.74 13.28
C VAL A 73 14.14 16.31 14.49
#